data_AF-A0A1B8TNM9-F1
#
_entry.id   AF-A0A1B8TNM9-F1
#
_cell.length_a   1.000
_cell.length_b   1.000
_cell.length_c   1.000
_cell.angle_alpha   90.00
_cell.angle_beta   90.00
_cell.angle_gamma   90.00
#
_symmetry.space_group_name_H-M   'P 1'
#
loop_
_entity.id
_entity.type
_entity.pdbx_description
1 polymer ?
#
loop_
_entity_poly.entity_id
_entity_poly.type
_entity_poly.pdbx_seq_one_letter_code
_entity_poly.pdbx_strand_id
1 'polypeptide(L)'
;MQKSEKGTENSLNKISELDSILNNLSEYYSKLKNEEISREEIFDSLYLVLKEEKNWEHPLDFWSLTIEYKKALKLLSDFDFKILKNTVETSGEIIPKDLLMNYKVRIKSKGLIWIIHKYDVDPFPSNPHAHLIESGIKLDLSNGKCFNKKELVYTLKERDLLFIRQKAEEKKFVLPEIER
;
A
#
# COMPACT_ATOMS: atom_id res chain seq x y z
N MET A 1 -21.67 0.14 -32.64
CA MET A 1 -20.34 -0.49 -32.48
C MET A 1 -19.18 0.53 -32.37
N GLN A 2 -19.19 1.69 -33.03
CA GLN A 2 -18.05 2.63 -32.99
C GLN A 2 -17.79 3.35 -31.63
N LYS A 3 -18.78 3.48 -30.74
CA LYS A 3 -18.58 4.14 -29.42
C LYS A 3 -17.81 3.29 -28.40
N SER A 4 -17.87 1.95 -28.50
CA SER A 4 -17.18 1.04 -27.57
C SER A 4 -15.70 0.90 -27.90
N GLU A 5 -15.33 0.94 -29.18
CA GLU A 5 -13.93 0.83 -29.63
C GLU A 5 -13.10 2.06 -29.20
N LYS A 6 -13.63 3.27 -29.39
CA LYS A 6 -12.94 4.52 -29.02
C LYS A 6 -12.74 4.69 -27.52
N GLY A 7 -13.66 4.17 -26.70
CA GLY A 7 -13.54 4.15 -25.23
C GLY A 7 -12.49 3.15 -24.73
N THR A 8 -12.38 2.01 -25.43
CA THR A 8 -11.41 0.95 -25.10
C THR A 8 -9.99 1.39 -25.48
N GLU A 9 -9.81 1.98 -26.66
CA GLU A 9 -8.52 2.50 -27.15
C GLU A 9 -7.97 3.61 -26.23
N ASN A 10 -8.82 4.52 -25.78
CA ASN A 10 -8.42 5.58 -24.84
C ASN A 10 -8.01 5.01 -23.47
N SER A 11 -8.66 3.93 -23.02
CA SER A 11 -8.32 3.28 -21.74
C SER A 11 -6.98 2.55 -21.83
N LEU A 12 -6.71 1.88 -22.95
CA LEU A 12 -5.43 1.21 -23.22
C LEU A 12 -4.27 2.21 -23.30
N ASN A 13 -4.49 3.35 -23.97
CA ASN A 13 -3.48 4.41 -24.06
C ASN A 13 -3.11 4.95 -22.66
N LYS A 14 -4.11 5.20 -21.81
CA LYS A 14 -3.87 5.64 -20.42
C LYS A 14 -3.08 4.62 -19.61
N ILE A 15 -3.40 3.33 -19.73
CA ILE A 15 -2.66 2.27 -19.04
C ILE A 15 -1.22 2.23 -19.53
N SER A 16 -0.99 2.35 -20.84
CA SER A 16 0.36 2.39 -21.42
C SER A 16 1.16 3.62 -20.98
N GLU A 17 0.52 4.79 -20.87
CA GLU A 17 1.17 6.01 -20.37
C GLU A 17 1.57 5.85 -18.90
N LEU A 18 0.66 5.34 -18.07
CA LEU A 18 0.93 5.08 -16.67
C LEU A 18 2.04 4.03 -16.49
N ASP A 19 2.04 2.97 -17.29
CA ASP A 19 3.09 1.95 -17.34
C ASP A 19 4.45 2.56 -17.64
N SER A 20 4.53 3.43 -18.65
CA SER A 20 5.75 4.16 -19.00
C SER A 20 6.21 5.07 -17.86
N ILE A 21 5.30 5.76 -17.18
CA ILE A 21 5.62 6.59 -16.02
C ILE A 21 6.25 5.75 -14.90
N LEU A 22 5.68 4.59 -14.58
CA LEU A 22 6.22 3.70 -13.55
C LEU A 22 7.66 3.26 -13.87
N ASN A 23 7.93 2.86 -15.12
CA ASN A 23 9.26 2.45 -15.56
C ASN A 23 10.27 3.61 -15.50
N ASN A 24 9.88 4.79 -16.01
CA ASN A 24 10.75 5.96 -16.02
C ASN A 24 11.10 6.44 -14.60
N LEU A 25 10.13 6.39 -13.67
CA LEU A 25 10.36 6.74 -12.27
C LEU A 25 11.27 5.72 -11.58
N SER A 26 11.10 4.43 -11.85
CA SER A 26 11.96 3.36 -11.32
C SER A 26 13.40 3.59 -11.73
N GLU A 27 13.67 3.86 -13.01
CA GLU A 27 15.01 4.19 -13.48
C GLU A 27 15.56 5.49 -12.84
N TYR A 28 14.73 6.53 -12.77
CA TYR A 28 15.13 7.83 -12.23
C TYR A 28 15.54 7.72 -10.76
N TYR A 29 14.68 7.14 -9.92
CA TYR A 29 14.94 7.01 -8.50
C TYR A 29 16.06 6.01 -8.21
N SER A 30 16.18 4.94 -8.99
CA SER A 30 17.30 4.01 -8.84
C SER A 30 18.65 4.71 -9.04
N LYS A 31 18.75 5.55 -10.08
CA LYS A 31 19.95 6.38 -10.34
C LYS A 31 20.16 7.43 -9.25
N LEU A 32 19.11 8.13 -8.83
CA LEU A 32 19.19 9.21 -7.85
C LEU A 32 19.62 8.72 -6.46
N LYS A 33 19.11 7.55 -6.03
CA LYS A 33 19.37 6.98 -4.71
C LYS A 33 20.56 6.01 -4.69
N ASN A 34 21.10 5.67 -5.86
CA ASN A 34 22.15 4.66 -6.03
C ASN A 34 21.78 3.32 -5.38
N GLU A 35 20.54 2.90 -5.62
CA GLU A 35 19.92 1.68 -5.10
C GLU A 35 18.95 1.13 -6.15
N GLU A 36 18.74 -0.17 -6.23
CA GLU A 36 17.72 -0.73 -7.12
C GLU A 36 16.33 -0.44 -6.54
N ILE A 37 15.55 0.37 -7.25
CA ILE A 37 14.14 0.67 -6.94
C ILE A 37 13.31 0.10 -8.08
N SER A 38 12.62 -1.00 -7.79
CA SER A 38 11.80 -1.72 -8.75
C SER A 38 10.55 -0.94 -9.15
N ARG A 39 9.96 -1.36 -10.27
CA ARG A 39 8.66 -0.84 -10.72
C ARG A 39 7.54 -1.08 -9.69
N GLU A 40 7.56 -2.23 -9.02
CA GLU A 40 6.59 -2.55 -7.96
C GLU A 40 6.72 -1.59 -6.78
N GLU A 41 7.96 -1.25 -6.38
CA GLU A 41 8.18 -0.26 -5.34
C GLU A 41 7.69 1.14 -5.73
N ILE A 42 7.82 1.55 -7.00
CA ILE A 42 7.23 2.82 -7.48
C ILE A 42 5.70 2.76 -7.41
N PHE A 43 5.10 1.66 -7.84
CA PHE A 43 3.65 1.45 -7.77
C PHE A 43 3.16 1.56 -6.32
N ASP A 44 3.76 0.81 -5.41
CA ASP A 44 3.39 0.81 -3.99
C ASP A 44 3.56 2.19 -3.37
N SER A 45 4.66 2.89 -3.69
CA SER A 45 4.92 4.25 -3.20
C SER A 45 3.86 5.24 -3.67
N LEU A 46 3.52 5.24 -4.97
CA LEU A 46 2.49 6.14 -5.51
C LEU A 46 1.10 5.80 -4.97
N TYR A 47 0.79 4.51 -4.85
CA TYR A 47 -0.46 4.07 -4.26
C TYR A 47 -0.59 4.57 -2.81
N LEU A 48 0.44 4.39 -2.00
CA LEU A 48 0.48 4.87 -0.62
C LEU A 48 0.28 6.38 -0.50
N VAL A 49 0.93 7.16 -1.36
CA VAL A 49 0.83 8.64 -1.32
C VAL A 49 -0.55 9.13 -1.81
N LEU A 50 -1.16 8.44 -2.78
CA LEU A 50 -2.38 8.92 -3.44
C LEU A 50 -3.68 8.30 -2.92
N LYS A 51 -3.64 7.15 -2.25
CA LYS A 51 -4.84 6.40 -1.85
C LYS A 51 -5.84 7.25 -1.06
N GLU A 52 -5.38 8.08 -0.14
CA GLU A 52 -6.25 8.94 0.67
C GLU A 52 -6.82 10.11 -0.16
N GLU A 53 -5.97 10.82 -0.92
CA GLU A 53 -6.41 11.93 -1.79
C GLU A 53 -7.45 11.45 -2.81
N LYS A 54 -7.27 10.23 -3.34
CA LYS A 54 -8.12 9.65 -4.37
C LYS A 54 -9.26 8.80 -3.82
N ASN A 55 -9.33 8.59 -2.51
CA ASN A 55 -10.32 7.74 -1.85
C ASN A 55 -10.37 6.32 -2.45
N TRP A 56 -9.21 5.78 -2.81
CA TRP A 56 -9.08 4.45 -3.40
C TRP A 56 -9.36 3.36 -2.38
N GLU A 57 -10.14 2.36 -2.78
CA GLU A 57 -10.45 1.19 -1.97
C GLU A 57 -9.46 0.07 -2.27
N HIS A 58 -8.97 0.03 -3.50
CA HIS A 58 -8.24 -1.11 -4.02
C HIS A 58 -7.00 -0.68 -4.82
N PRO A 59 -5.92 -1.48 -4.80
CA PRO A 59 -4.76 -1.26 -5.67
C PRO A 59 -5.12 -1.22 -7.15
N LEU A 60 -6.22 -1.88 -7.56
CA LEU A 60 -6.68 -1.84 -8.94
C LEU A 60 -7.20 -0.46 -9.37
N ASP A 61 -7.67 0.37 -8.43
CA ASP A 61 -8.09 1.73 -8.72
C ASP A 61 -6.93 2.57 -9.26
N PHE A 62 -5.69 2.21 -8.92
CA PHE A 62 -4.47 2.83 -9.43
C PHE A 62 -4.43 2.85 -10.96
N TRP A 63 -4.90 1.81 -11.64
CA TRP A 63 -4.82 1.72 -13.10
C TRP A 63 -5.76 2.70 -13.82
N SER A 64 -6.66 3.34 -13.09
CA SER A 64 -7.47 4.46 -13.58
C SER A 64 -6.78 5.83 -13.43
N LEU A 65 -5.62 5.88 -12.76
CA LEU A 65 -4.89 7.10 -12.48
C LEU A 65 -4.46 7.78 -13.79
N THR A 66 -4.85 9.04 -13.94
CA THR A 66 -4.29 9.94 -14.94
C THR A 66 -3.38 10.92 -14.21
N ILE A 67 -2.06 10.83 -14.44
CA ILE A 67 -1.05 11.67 -13.81
C ILE A 67 0.06 12.00 -14.80
N GLU A 68 0.59 13.22 -14.71
CA GLU A 68 1.78 13.60 -15.47
C GLU A 68 3.04 13.13 -14.75
N TYR A 69 4.06 12.72 -15.52
CA TYR A 69 5.37 12.30 -14.99
C TYR A 69 5.96 13.29 -13.99
N LYS A 70 5.93 14.61 -14.30
CA LYS A 70 6.46 15.66 -13.40
C LYS A 70 5.74 15.72 -12.06
N LYS A 71 4.42 15.48 -12.05
CA LYS A 71 3.63 15.45 -10.83
C LYS A 71 3.97 14.20 -10.01
N ALA A 72 4.04 13.03 -10.64
CA ALA A 72 4.43 11.79 -9.98
C ALA A 72 5.85 11.88 -9.39
N LEU A 73 6.79 12.49 -10.12
CA LEU A 73 8.15 12.76 -9.63
C LEU A 73 8.12 13.64 -8.38
N LYS A 74 7.36 14.74 -8.40
CA LYS A 74 7.21 15.63 -7.23
C LYS A 74 6.57 14.94 -6.03
N LEU A 75 5.59 14.05 -6.24
CA LEU A 75 4.95 13.32 -5.14
C LEU A 75 5.94 12.39 -4.41
N LEU A 76 6.90 11.83 -5.13
CA LEU A 76 7.88 10.89 -4.57
C LEU A 76 9.21 11.53 -4.16
N SER A 77 9.39 12.86 -4.31
CA SER A 77 10.71 13.50 -4.10
C SER A 77 11.24 13.30 -2.68
N ASP A 78 10.32 13.35 -1.72
CA ASP A 78 10.61 13.21 -0.29
C ASP A 78 10.19 11.85 0.27
N PHE A 79 9.76 10.92 -0.60
CA PHE A 79 9.35 9.59 -0.19
C PHE A 79 10.56 8.75 0.23
N ASP A 80 10.48 8.13 1.40
CA ASP A 80 11.49 7.20 1.88
C ASP A 80 11.14 5.76 1.45
N PHE A 81 11.73 5.32 0.33
CA PHE A 81 11.54 3.96 -0.21
C PHE A 81 11.93 2.85 0.77
N LYS A 82 12.74 3.13 1.80
CA LYS A 82 13.08 2.15 2.84
C LYS A 82 11.85 1.70 3.62
N ILE A 83 10.78 2.49 3.66
CA ILE A 83 9.51 2.11 4.30
C ILE A 83 8.94 0.84 3.66
N LEU A 84 9.09 0.64 2.36
CA LEU A 84 8.62 -0.57 1.67
C LEU A 84 9.37 -1.83 2.10
N LYS A 85 10.57 -1.68 2.68
CA LYS A 85 11.36 -2.78 3.27
C LYS A 85 10.98 -3.03 4.74
N ASN A 86 10.20 -2.14 5.35
CA ASN A 86 9.68 -2.27 6.71
C ASN A 86 8.39 -3.08 6.73
N THR A 87 8.46 -4.29 6.19
CA THR A 87 7.34 -5.22 6.12
C THR A 87 7.30 -6.19 7.30
N VAL A 88 6.09 -6.58 7.72
CA VAL A 88 5.87 -7.68 8.66
C VAL A 88 5.03 -8.73 7.95
N GLU A 89 5.56 -9.94 7.85
CA GLU A 89 4.83 -11.09 7.30
C GLU A 89 4.08 -11.82 8.41
N THR A 90 2.79 -12.05 8.23
CA THR A 90 1.93 -12.78 9.17
C THR A 90 1.26 -13.97 8.49
N SER A 91 0.72 -14.94 9.23
CA SER A 91 -0.09 -16.02 8.63
C SER A 91 -1.24 -15.47 7.78
N GLY A 92 -1.53 -16.12 6.65
CA GLY A 92 -2.66 -15.83 5.77
C GLY A 92 -4.05 -16.01 6.41
N GLU A 93 -4.12 -16.60 7.60
CA GLU A 93 -5.38 -16.88 8.33
C GLU A 93 -5.73 -15.82 9.38
N ILE A 94 -4.88 -14.82 9.58
CA ILE A 94 -5.08 -13.76 10.59
C ILE A 94 -6.22 -12.81 10.21
N ILE A 95 -6.53 -12.70 8.92
CA ILE A 95 -7.70 -11.99 8.40
C ILE A 95 -8.61 -13.00 7.67
N PRO A 96 -9.94 -12.95 7.86
CA PRO A 96 -10.89 -13.75 7.09
C PRO A 96 -10.64 -13.65 5.58
N LYS A 97 -10.60 -14.79 4.88
CA LYS A 97 -10.21 -14.86 3.46
C LYS A 97 -11.14 -14.08 2.53
N ASP A 98 -12.40 -13.90 2.92
CA ASP A 98 -13.42 -13.10 2.24
C ASP A 98 -13.08 -11.59 2.22
N LEU A 99 -12.24 -11.13 3.14
CA LEU A 99 -11.73 -9.75 3.15
C LEU A 99 -10.45 -9.57 2.31
N LEU A 100 -9.86 -10.67 1.80
CA LEU A 100 -8.61 -10.66 1.05
C LEU A 100 -8.87 -10.76 -0.45
N MET A 101 -8.85 -9.61 -1.14
CA MET A 101 -9.32 -9.52 -2.53
C MET A 101 -8.41 -10.17 -3.58
N ASN A 102 -7.20 -10.63 -3.22
CA ASN A 102 -6.23 -11.23 -4.14
C ASN A 102 -5.55 -12.52 -3.62
N TYR A 103 -6.06 -13.13 -2.55
CA TYR A 103 -5.44 -14.33 -1.94
C TYR A 103 -5.24 -15.47 -2.97
N LYS A 104 -6.12 -15.56 -3.98
CA LYS A 104 -6.09 -16.62 -5.00
C LYS A 104 -4.92 -16.50 -5.99
N VAL A 105 -4.33 -15.32 -6.21
CA VAL A 105 -3.23 -15.12 -7.18
C VAL A 105 -1.85 -15.22 -6.51
N ARG A 106 -1.75 -14.92 -5.21
CA ARG A 106 -0.50 -14.93 -4.42
C ARG A 106 -0.36 -16.10 -3.44
N ILE A 107 -0.84 -17.31 -3.77
CA ILE A 107 -0.48 -18.58 -3.05
C ILE A 107 1.02 -18.95 -3.27
N LYS A 108 1.92 -17.96 -3.32
CA LYS A 108 3.37 -18.12 -3.39
C LYS A 108 4.12 -17.39 -2.26
N SER A 109 3.48 -16.47 -1.53
CA SER A 109 3.95 -16.04 -0.21
C SER A 109 3.09 -16.72 0.85
N LYS A 110 3.70 -17.26 1.91
CA LYS A 110 3.01 -18.04 2.94
C LYS A 110 2.27 -17.12 3.95
N GLY A 111 2.08 -15.84 3.63
CA GLY A 111 1.57 -14.87 4.59
C GLY A 111 0.99 -13.58 3.99
N LEU A 112 0.47 -12.73 4.88
CA LEU A 112 0.06 -11.35 4.61
C LEU A 112 1.24 -10.41 4.89
N ILE A 113 1.50 -9.47 3.99
CA ILE A 113 2.60 -8.51 4.11
C ILE A 113 2.06 -7.16 4.53
N TRP A 114 2.46 -6.72 5.72
CA TRP A 114 2.06 -5.44 6.31
C TRP A 114 3.19 -4.42 6.20
N ILE A 115 2.94 -3.24 5.64
CA ILE A 115 3.89 -2.12 5.61
C ILE A 115 3.59 -1.18 6.77
N ILE A 116 4.55 -0.96 7.67
CA ILE A 116 4.36 -0.11 8.85
C ILE A 116 4.74 1.34 8.55
N HIS A 117 3.80 2.25 8.77
CA HIS A 117 3.96 3.68 8.57
C HIS A 117 4.15 4.38 9.91
N LYS A 118 5.26 5.11 10.05
CA LYS A 118 5.57 5.88 11.28
C LYS A 118 4.76 7.17 11.37
N TYR A 119 4.61 7.85 10.24
CA TYR A 119 3.91 9.11 10.11
C TYR A 119 3.18 9.11 8.77
N ASP A 120 1.98 9.68 8.75
CA ASP A 120 1.18 9.82 7.56
C ASP A 120 0.46 11.18 7.60
N VAL A 121 0.09 11.70 6.43
CA VAL A 121 -0.62 12.99 6.31
C VAL A 121 -2.03 12.87 6.90
N ASP A 122 -2.66 11.70 6.77
CA ASP A 122 -3.89 11.34 7.49
C ASP A 122 -3.56 10.40 8.66
N PRO A 123 -3.66 10.88 9.92
CA PRO A 123 -3.33 10.05 11.07
C PRO A 123 -4.35 8.95 11.35
N PHE A 124 -5.50 8.91 10.66
CA PHE A 124 -6.54 7.92 10.89
C PHE A 124 -6.15 6.53 10.32
N PRO A 125 -6.17 5.44 11.12
CA PRO A 125 -6.70 5.35 12.49
C PRO A 125 -5.80 5.99 13.57
N SER A 126 -4.62 5.42 13.83
CA SER A 126 -3.64 5.94 14.79
C SER A 126 -2.23 5.86 14.20
N ASN A 127 -1.32 6.77 14.55
CA ASN A 127 0.09 6.66 14.15
C ASN A 127 0.97 6.06 15.26
N PRO A 128 1.88 5.13 14.94
CA PRO A 128 1.98 4.36 13.69
C PRO A 128 0.82 3.39 13.44
N HIS A 129 0.56 3.11 12.16
CA HIS A 129 -0.37 2.07 11.68
C HIS A 129 0.32 1.18 10.62
N ALA A 130 -0.34 0.09 10.23
CA ALA A 130 0.15 -0.79 9.18
C ALA A 130 -0.83 -0.88 8.00
N HIS A 131 -0.31 -0.97 6.77
CA HIS A 131 -1.10 -1.16 5.55
C HIS A 131 -0.90 -2.57 4.99
N LEU A 132 -2.01 -3.23 4.67
CA LEU A 132 -2.02 -4.41 3.81
C LEU A 132 -2.40 -3.96 2.40
N ILE A 133 -1.40 -3.57 1.61
CA ILE A 133 -1.57 -2.91 0.30
C ILE A 133 -2.52 -3.69 -0.60
N GLU A 134 -2.31 -5.00 -0.73
CA GLU A 134 -3.08 -5.87 -1.61
C GLU A 134 -4.60 -5.83 -1.40
N SER A 135 -5.02 -5.53 -0.16
CA SER A 135 -6.43 -5.52 0.26
C SER A 135 -6.95 -4.12 0.54
N GLY A 136 -6.08 -3.09 0.54
CA GLY A 136 -6.43 -1.73 0.96
C GLY A 136 -6.67 -1.56 2.47
N ILE A 137 -6.47 -2.61 3.28
CA ILE A 137 -6.78 -2.62 4.72
C ILE A 137 -5.72 -1.87 5.52
N LYS A 138 -6.16 -1.03 6.46
CA LYS A 138 -5.32 -0.38 7.48
C LYS A 138 -5.52 -1.05 8.83
N LEU A 139 -4.43 -1.35 9.53
CA LEU A 139 -4.45 -1.88 10.90
C LEU A 139 -4.03 -0.79 11.88
N ASP A 140 -4.89 -0.51 12.86
CA ASP A 140 -4.54 0.28 14.04
C ASP A 140 -3.70 -0.57 15.01
N LEU A 141 -2.45 -0.16 15.22
CA LEU A 141 -1.52 -0.87 16.08
C LEU A 141 -1.81 -0.70 17.58
N SER A 142 -2.67 0.24 17.99
CA SER A 142 -3.06 0.43 19.39
C SER A 142 -4.10 -0.57 19.88
N ASN A 143 -5.01 -1.01 19.01
CA ASN A 143 -6.20 -1.77 19.40
C ASN A 143 -6.52 -2.95 18.49
N GLY A 144 -5.75 -3.16 17.41
CA GLY A 144 -5.92 -4.28 16.50
C GLY A 144 -7.10 -4.17 15.54
N LYS A 145 -7.78 -3.02 15.50
CA LYS A 145 -8.89 -2.78 14.57
C LYS A 145 -8.35 -2.62 13.15
N CYS A 146 -8.97 -3.37 12.24
CA CYS A 146 -8.70 -3.30 10.81
C CYS A 146 -9.80 -2.48 10.14
N PHE A 147 -9.40 -1.48 9.36
CA PHE A 147 -10.28 -0.57 8.66
C PHE A 147 -10.10 -0.69 7.14
N ASN A 148 -11.21 -0.60 6.42
CA ASN A 148 -11.19 -0.17 5.03
C ASN A 148 -11.76 1.26 5.00
N LYS A 149 -10.97 2.22 4.51
CA LYS A 149 -11.22 3.66 4.72
C LYS A 149 -11.40 4.00 6.20
N LYS A 150 -12.63 4.27 6.63
CA LYS A 150 -13.01 4.57 8.02
C LYS A 150 -13.95 3.54 8.62
N GLU A 151 -14.31 2.51 7.86
CA GLU A 151 -15.21 1.46 8.31
C GLU A 151 -14.43 0.33 8.95
N LEU A 152 -14.84 -0.07 10.15
CA LEU A 152 -14.29 -1.23 10.84
C LEU A 152 -14.73 -2.49 10.11
N VAL A 153 -13.78 -3.21 9.50
CA VAL A 153 -14.06 -4.45 8.76
C VAL A 153 -13.72 -5.70 9.57
N TYR A 154 -12.75 -5.59 10.48
CA TYR A 154 -12.31 -6.71 11.31
C TYR A 154 -11.56 -6.22 12.56
N THR A 155 -11.35 -7.11 13.52
CA THR A 155 -10.48 -6.84 14.68
C THR A 155 -9.59 -8.05 14.89
N LEU A 156 -8.28 -7.84 14.86
CA LEU A 156 -7.30 -8.88 15.09
C LEU A 156 -7.43 -9.45 16.50
N LYS A 157 -7.10 -10.74 16.64
CA LYS A 157 -6.91 -11.32 17.97
C LYS A 157 -5.69 -10.68 18.62
N GLU A 158 -5.76 -10.50 19.94
CA GLU A 158 -4.68 -9.88 20.73
C GLU A 158 -3.31 -10.51 20.44
N ARG A 159 -3.24 -11.85 20.39
CA ARG A 159 -1.99 -12.58 20.08
C ARG A 159 -1.37 -12.17 18.74
N ASP A 160 -2.20 -11.90 17.73
CA ASP A 160 -1.78 -11.61 16.37
C ASP A 160 -1.37 -10.13 16.27
N LEU A 161 -2.09 -9.24 16.96
CA LEU A 161 -1.67 -7.85 17.16
C LEU A 161 -0.31 -7.76 17.87
N LEU A 162 -0.13 -8.46 18.98
CA LEU A 162 1.12 -8.48 19.74
C LEU A 162 2.29 -8.99 18.91
N PHE A 163 2.07 -10.00 18.07
CA PHE A 163 3.08 -10.48 17.13
C PHE A 163 3.52 -9.40 16.14
N ILE A 164 2.57 -8.69 15.52
CA ILE A 164 2.88 -7.59 14.59
C ILE A 164 3.62 -6.47 15.31
N ARG A 165 3.18 -6.10 16.52
CA ARG A 165 3.82 -5.07 17.35
C ARG A 165 5.26 -5.45 17.72
N GLN A 166 5.50 -6.69 18.15
CA GLN A 166 6.84 -7.18 18.44
C GLN A 166 7.77 -7.07 17.23
N LYS A 167 7.29 -7.44 16.03
CA LYS A 167 8.06 -7.31 14.78
C LYS A 167 8.34 -5.86 14.40
N ALA A 168 7.42 -4.94 14.70
CA ALA A 168 7.63 -3.51 14.53
C ALA A 168 8.69 -2.95 15.50
N GLU A 169 8.66 -3.38 16.77
CA GLU A 169 9.63 -3.00 17.80
C GLU A 169 11.04 -3.53 17.49
N GLU A 170 11.17 -4.76 16.98
CA GLU A 170 12.45 -5.30 16.47
C GLU A 170 13.05 -4.40 15.36
N LYS A 171 12.19 -3.75 14.57
CA LYS A 171 12.56 -2.76 13.53
C LYS A 171 12.71 -1.33 14.08
N LYS A 172 12.66 -1.14 15.41
CA LYS A 172 12.83 0.14 16.12
C LYS A 172 11.74 1.18 15.84
N PHE A 173 10.51 0.75 15.55
CA PHE A 173 9.36 1.65 15.50
C PHE A 173 8.87 2.01 16.91
N VAL A 174 8.55 3.29 17.13
CA VAL A 174 7.88 3.76 18.36
C VAL A 174 6.39 3.57 18.16
N LEU A 175 5.80 2.63 18.88
CA LEU A 175 4.39 2.24 18.75
C LEU A 175 3.49 3.03 19.71
N PRO A 176 2.18 3.17 19.42
CA PRO A 176 1.25 3.75 20.37
C PRO A 176 1.04 2.81 21.55
N GLU A 177 0.59 3.36 22.68
CA GLU A 177 0.11 2.56 23.80
C GLU A 177 -1.07 1.67 23.37
N ILE A 178 -1.21 0.52 24.03
CA ILE A 178 -2.33 -0.37 23.77
C ILE A 178 -3.57 0.21 24.44
N GLU A 179 -4.63 0.43 23.66
CA GLU A 179 -5.95 0.78 24.21
C GLU A 179 -6.50 -0.45 24.95
N ARG A 180 -6.74 -0.30 26.26
CA ARG A 180 -7.34 -1.34 27.10
C ARG A 180 -8.85 -1.20 27.17
#